data_AF-A0A316GBN7-F1
#
_entry.id   AF-A0A316GBN7-F1
#
_cell.length_a   1.000
_cell.length_b   1.000
_cell.length_c   1.000
_cell.angle_alpha   90.00
_cell.angle_beta   90.00
_cell.angle_gamma   90.00
#
_symmetry.space_group_name_H-M   'P 1'
#
loop_
_entity.id
_entity.type
_entity.pdbx_description
1 polymer ?
#
loop_
_entity_poly.entity_id
_entity_poly.type
_entity_poly.pdbx_seq_one_letter_code
_entity_poly.pdbx_strand_id
1 'polypeptide(L)' 'MAHLFTADPHFGHARIIDFCNRPLASIAEMDSHILTRMQAAMTPDDDLWVIGDFAFGGPDRAARF' A
#
# COMPACT_ATOMS: atom_id res chain seq x y z
N MET A 1 -2.45 8.60 19.63
CA MET A 1 -1.51 7.48 19.51
C MET A 1 -2.26 6.17 19.59
N ALA A 2 -2.64 5.70 18.42
CA ALA A 2 -3.05 4.34 18.13
C ALA A 2 -1.95 3.65 17.32
N HIS A 3 -1.95 2.31 17.33
CA HIS A 3 -1.16 1.51 16.41
C HIS A 3 -2.09 0.88 15.38
N LEU A 4 -1.89 1.24 14.11
CA LEU A 4 -2.62 0.73 12.96
C LEU A 4 -1.78 -0.37 12.30
N PHE A 5 -2.45 -1.41 11.82
CA PHE A 5 -1.79 -2.55 11.21
C PHE A 5 -2.41 -2.83 9.84
N THR A 6 -1.55 -3.09 8.86
CA THR A 6 -1.94 -3.54 7.53
C THR A 6 -0.82 -4.40 6.94
N ALA A 7 -1.11 -5.12 5.86
CA ALA A 7 -0.14 -5.97 5.20
C ALA A 7 -0.40 -6.00 3.70
N ASP A 8 0.62 -6.42 2.95
CA ASP A 8 0.53 -6.77 1.53
C ASP A 8 -0.09 -5.67 0.63
N PRO A 9 0.29 -4.39 0.79
CA PRO A 9 -0.18 -3.36 -0.13
C PRO A 9 0.30 -3.62 -1.55
N HIS A 10 1.44 -4.32 -1.73
CA HIS A 10 2.00 -4.69 -3.03
C HIS A 10 2.15 -3.48 -3.97
N PHE A 11 2.66 -2.36 -3.43
CA PHE A 11 2.82 -1.13 -4.21
C PHE A 11 3.64 -1.38 -5.49
N GLY A 12 3.14 -0.87 -6.62
CA GLY A 12 3.76 -1.04 -7.93
C GLY A 12 3.66 -2.45 -8.54
N HIS A 13 2.91 -3.39 -7.94
CA HIS A 13 2.76 -4.76 -8.47
C HIS A 13 1.58 -4.89 -9.44
N ALA A 14 1.74 -4.57 -10.72
CA ALA A 14 0.62 -4.59 -11.69
C ALA A 14 -0.20 -5.87 -11.75
N ARG A 15 0.45 -7.03 -11.74
CA ARG A 15 -0.25 -8.32 -11.82
C ARG A 15 -1.03 -8.67 -10.55
N ILE A 16 -0.81 -8.00 -9.41
CA ILE A 16 -1.54 -8.29 -8.18
C ILE A 16 -3.04 -7.94 -8.30
N ILE A 17 -3.37 -6.99 -9.18
CA ILE A 17 -4.76 -6.62 -9.46
C ILE A 17 -5.50 -7.84 -9.98
N ASP A 18 -4.94 -8.52 -10.97
CA ASP A 18 -5.54 -9.72 -11.55
C ASP A 18 -5.44 -10.92 -10.60
N PHE A 19 -4.27 -11.14 -9.98
CA PHE A 19 -4.05 -12.30 -9.11
C PHE A 19 -4.94 -12.31 -7.87
N CYS A 20 -5.29 -11.14 -7.34
CA CYS A 20 -6.13 -11.00 -6.16
C CYS A 20 -7.52 -10.44 -6.47
N ASN A 21 -7.90 -10.29 -7.74
CA ASN A 21 -9.15 -9.66 -8.16
C ASN A 21 -9.41 -8.30 -7.47
N ARG A 22 -8.38 -7.45 -7.38
CA ARG A 22 -8.53 -6.12 -6.77
C ARG A 22 -9.43 -5.26 -7.68
N PRO A 23 -10.41 -4.52 -7.13
CA PRO A 23 -11.41 -3.80 -7.93
C PRO A 23 -10.89 -2.44 -8.45
N LEU A 24 -9.71 -2.45 -9.08
CA LEU A 24 -8.98 -1.25 -9.50
C LEU A 24 -8.48 -1.47 -10.93
N ALA A 25 -8.54 -0.45 -11.78
CA ALA A 25 -8.26 -0.59 -13.20
C ALA A 25 -6.77 -0.47 -13.55
N SER A 26 -5.94 0.06 -12.63
CA SER A 26 -4.51 0.25 -12.86
C SER A 26 -3.68 0.28 -11.58
N ILE A 27 -2.36 0.10 -11.70
CA ILE A 27 -1.42 0.27 -10.58
C ILE A 27 -1.44 1.66 -9.98
N ALA A 28 -1.53 2.69 -10.82
CA ALA A 28 -1.51 4.06 -10.36
C ALA A 28 -2.76 4.36 -9.50
N GLU A 29 -3.91 3.83 -9.93
CA GLU A 29 -5.16 3.91 -9.17
C GLU A 29 -5.06 3.13 -7.86
N MET A 30 -4.54 1.90 -7.89
CA MET A 30 -4.37 1.06 -6.71
C MET A 30 -3.44 1.70 -5.67
N ASP A 31 -2.25 2.11 -6.09
CA ASP A 31 -1.25 2.70 -5.20
C ASP A 31 -1.81 3.97 -4.54
N SER A 32 -2.43 4.85 -5.34
CA SER A 32 -3.05 6.10 -4.85
C SER A 32 -4.22 5.83 -3.91
N HIS A 33 -5.05 4.82 -4.21
CA HIS A 33 -6.19 4.43 -3.37
C HIS A 33 -5.72 3.96 -2.00
N ILE A 34 -4.75 3.04 -1.96
CA ILE A 34 -4.21 2.49 -0.70
C ILE A 34 -3.58 3.61 0.14
N LEU A 35 -2.72 4.45 -0.45
CA LEU A 35 -2.07 5.56 0.26
C LEU A 35 -3.10 6.56 0.83
N THR A 36 -4.11 6.92 0.05
CA THR A 36 -5.18 7.83 0.48
C THR A 36 -5.95 7.25 1.68
N ARG A 37 -6.25 5.95 1.65
CA ARG A 37 -6.95 5.26 2.73
C ARG A 37 -6.10 5.16 4.00
N MET A 38 -4.80 4.89 3.87
CA MET A 38 -3.86 4.90 4.98
C MET A 38 -3.79 6.28 5.63
N GLN A 39 -3.55 7.33 4.84
CA GLN A 39 -3.46 8.71 5.35
C GLN A 39 -4.76 9.17 6.04
N ALA A 40 -5.92 8.82 5.49
CA ALA A 40 -7.21 9.16 6.08
C ALA A 40 -7.50 8.40 7.39
N ALA A 41 -6.82 7.28 7.64
CA ALA A 41 -7.02 6.44 8.82
C ALA A 41 -6.15 6.83 10.02
N MET A 42 -5.16 7.71 9.83
CA MET A 42 -4.16 8.05 10.84
C MET A 42 -4.06 9.55 11.11
N THR A 43 -3.60 9.88 12.31
CA THR A 43 -3.13 11.22 12.68
C THR A 43 -1.59 11.23 12.74
N PRO A 44 -0.94 12.41 12.81
CA PRO A 44 0.52 12.50 12.94
C PRO A 44 1.10 11.83 14.20
N ASP A 45 0.28 11.56 15.22
CA ASP A 45 0.70 10.93 16.48
C ASP A 45 0.48 9.40 16.49
N ASP A 46 0.07 8.80 15.38
CA ASP A 46 -0.21 7.36 15.26
C ASP A 46 0.91 6.63 14.50
N ASP A 47 1.10 5.36 14.82
CA ASP A 47 2.02 4.49 14.10
C ASP A 47 1.26 3.60 13.11
N LEU A 48 1.72 3.55 11.86
CA LEU A 48 1.29 2.54 10.89
C LEU A 48 2.36 1.45 10.72
N TRP A 49 2.00 0.24 11.11
CA TRP A 49 2.80 -0.95 10.90
C TRP A 49 2.35 -1.66 9.62
N VAL A 50 3.24 -1.71 8.63
CA VAL A 50 3.06 -2.54 7.42
C VAL A 50 3.84 -3.83 7.59
N ILE A 51 3.14 -4.95 7.74
CA ILE A 51 3.72 -6.23 8.21
C ILE A 51 3.77 -7.31 7.12
N GLY A 52 4.05 -6.94 5.87
CA GLY A 52 4.17 -7.87 4.74
C GLY A 52 4.19 -7.16 3.40
N ASP A 53 4.85 -7.77 2.40
CA ASP A 53 4.91 -7.40 0.97
C ASP A 53 4.59 -5.93 0.63
N PHE A 54 5.42 -5.02 1.14
CA PHE A 54 5.23 -3.57 1.00
C PHE A 54 5.19 -3.13 -0.47
N ALA A 55 6.22 -3.46 -1.26
CA ALA A 55 6.32 -3.02 -2.65
C ALA A 55 7.01 -4.05 -3.53
N PHE A 56 6.72 -4.00 -4.83
CA PHE A 56 7.26 -4.92 -5.83
C PHE A 56 8.47 -4.35 -6.57
N GLY A 57 9.49 -5.20 -6.78
CA GLY A 57 10.64 -4.91 -7.64
C GLY A 57 11.81 -4.20 -6.94
N GLY A 58 11.98 -4.42 -5.64
CA GLY A 58 13.21 -4.11 -4.89
C GLY A 58 13.27 -2.70 -4.27
N PRO A 59 14.35 -2.39 -3.52
CA PRO A 59 14.46 -1.16 -2.73
C PRO A 59 14.31 0.13 -3.54
N ASP A 60 14.90 0.20 -4.74
CA ASP A 60 14.87 1.40 -5.59
C ASP A 60 13.45 1.75 -6.06
N ARG A 61 12.59 0.74 -6.24
CA ARG A 61 11.18 0.95 -6.57
C ARG A 61 10.36 1.25 -5.33
N ALA A 62 10.67 0.60 -4.21
CA ALA A 62 10.01 0.80 -2.93
C ALA A 62 10.21 2.22 -2.40
N ALA A 63 11.39 2.83 -2.60
CA ALA A 63 11.72 4.18 -2.12
C ALA A 63 10.86 5.32 -2.71
N ARG A 64 9.92 5.01 -3.61
CA ARG A 64 8.96 5.96 -4.18
C ARG A 64 7.70 6.12 -3.33
N PHE A 65 7.51 5.26 -2.34
CA PHE A 65 6.37 5.20 -1.42
C PHE A 65 6.86 5.49 0.00
#